data_AF-A0AAF0I2D6-F1
#
_entry.id   AF-A0AAF0I2D6-F1
#
_cell.length_a   1.000
_cell.length_b   1.000
_cell.length_c   1.000
_cell.angle_alpha   90.00
_cell.angle_beta   90.00
_cell.angle_gamma   90.00
#
_symmetry.space_group_name_H-M   'P 1'
#
loop_
_entity.id
_entity.type
_entity.pdbx_description
1 polymer ?
#
loop_
_entity_poly.entity_id
_entity_poly.type
_entity_poly.pdbx_seq_one_letter_code
_entity_poly.pdbx_strand_id
1 'polypeptide(L)'
;MPLNLCLVLLLTSCVRTGTKYVPVPPVPIPVSLLADCAVPLIPDPLTWGDSLELNEHLLNALEQCNHDKAAIRQIERERQK
;
A
#
# COMPACT_ATOMS: atom_id res chain seq x y z
N MET A 1 -21.52 18.20 60.59
CA MET A 1 -21.61 16.82 60.07
C MET A 1 -22.08 16.67 58.61
N PRO A 2 -22.73 17.62 57.90
CA PRO A 2 -23.11 17.38 56.50
C PRO A 2 -21.98 17.66 55.49
N LEU A 3 -21.01 18.53 55.83
CA LEU A 3 -19.93 18.95 54.94
C LEU A 3 -18.99 17.79 54.55
N ASN A 4 -18.78 16.86 55.48
CA ASN A 4 -17.91 15.70 55.27
C ASN A 4 -18.53 14.69 54.29
N LEU A 5 -19.86 14.62 54.22
CA LEU A 5 -20.56 13.73 53.28
C LEU A 5 -20.48 14.26 51.83
N CYS A 6 -20.53 15.58 51.64
CA CYS A 6 -20.36 16.21 50.32
C CYS A 6 -18.95 16.02 49.74
N LEU A 7 -17.91 15.96 50.58
CA LEU A 7 -16.52 15.73 50.15
C LEU A 7 -16.30 14.32 49.57
N VAL A 8 -16.99 13.30 50.09
CA VAL A 8 -16.83 11.91 49.61
C VAL A 8 -17.45 11.72 48.22
N LEU A 9 -18.55 12.43 47.92
CA LEU A 9 -19.22 12.40 46.61
C LEU A 9 -18.38 13.05 45.49
N LEU A 10 -17.45 13.94 45.82
CA LEU A 10 -16.58 14.62 44.85
C LEU A 10 -15.33 13.82 44.47
N LEU A 11 -15.02 12.73 45.20
CA LEU A 11 -13.84 11.89 44.96
C LEU A 11 -14.09 10.70 44.02
N THR A 12 -15.34 10.50 43.57
CA THR A 12 -15.71 9.39 42.68
C THR A 12 -15.74 9.81 41.21
N SER A 13 -14.69 10.46 40.71
CA SER A 13 -14.47 10.57 39.26
C SER A 13 -13.29 9.68 38.86
N CYS A 14 -13.53 8.37 38.85
CA CYS A 14 -12.58 7.43 38.24
C CYS A 14 -12.73 7.53 36.73
N VAL A 15 -11.78 8.20 36.06
CA VAL A 15 -11.60 8.09 34.62
C VAL A 15 -11.24 6.62 34.33
N ARG A 16 -12.20 5.84 33.82
CA ARG A 16 -11.92 4.56 33.19
C ARG A 16 -11.57 4.84 31.74
N THR A 17 -10.30 5.06 31.44
CA THR A 17 -9.83 5.01 30.05
C THR A 17 -9.90 3.56 29.57
N GLY A 18 -10.96 3.20 28.86
CA GLY A 18 -11.02 1.93 28.14
C GLY A 18 -10.04 1.94 26.98
N THR A 19 -9.25 0.88 26.82
CA THR A 19 -8.40 0.71 25.64
C THR A 19 -9.28 0.53 24.41
N LYS A 20 -9.27 1.52 23.51
CA LYS A 20 -9.93 1.40 22.20
C LYS A 20 -8.97 0.68 21.25
N TYR A 21 -9.24 -0.59 20.98
CA TYR A 21 -8.56 -1.29 19.91
C TYR A 21 -8.99 -0.70 18.57
N VAL A 22 -8.01 -0.35 17.74
CA VAL A 22 -8.21 0.08 16.36
C VAL A 22 -7.61 -0.97 15.43
N PRO A 23 -8.25 -1.26 14.29
CA PRO A 23 -7.67 -2.15 13.31
C PRO A 23 -6.31 -1.60 12.85
N VAL A 24 -5.30 -2.46 12.78
CA VAL A 24 -4.00 -2.10 12.21
C VAL A 24 -4.19 -1.94 10.71
N PRO A 25 -3.76 -0.81 10.10
CA PRO A 25 -3.82 -0.67 8.66
C PRO A 25 -2.96 -1.74 7.97
N PRO A 26 -3.40 -2.26 6.81
CA PRO A 26 -2.65 -3.27 6.09
C PRO A 26 -1.27 -2.75 5.70
N VAL A 27 -0.27 -3.64 5.71
CA VAL A 27 1.09 -3.31 5.24
C VAL A 27 1.00 -2.83 3.79
N PRO A 28 1.53 -1.64 3.46
CA PRO A 28 1.40 -1.08 2.11
C PRO A 28 2.10 -1.96 1.06
N ILE A 29 1.64 -1.87 -0.19
CA ILE A 29 2.31 -2.52 -1.31
C ILE A 29 3.71 -1.91 -1.46
N PRO A 30 4.78 -2.71 -1.68
CA PRO A 30 6.10 -2.19 -1.99
C PRO A 30 6.07 -1.19 -3.15
N VAL A 31 6.69 -0.02 -2.97
CA VAL A 31 6.71 1.06 -3.98
C VAL A 31 7.29 0.59 -5.32
N SER A 32 8.23 -0.36 -5.30
CA SER A 32 8.80 -0.96 -6.50
C SER A 32 7.77 -1.65 -7.40
N LEU A 33 6.70 -2.22 -6.82
CA LEU A 33 5.62 -2.87 -7.58
C LEU A 33 4.62 -1.86 -8.16
N LEU A 34 4.65 -0.62 -7.66
CA LEU A 34 3.76 0.47 -8.09
C LEU A 34 4.43 1.40 -9.10
N ALA A 35 5.66 1.08 -9.53
CA ALA A 35 6.34 1.83 -10.57
C ALA A 35 5.55 1.72 -11.89
N ASP A 36 5.56 2.80 -12.67
CA ASP A 36 4.98 2.79 -14.01
C ASP A 36 5.74 1.82 -14.91
N CYS A 37 5.03 1.30 -15.93
CA CYS A 37 5.66 0.50 -16.96
C CYS A 37 6.71 1.31 -17.71
N ALA A 38 7.92 0.77 -17.83
CA ALA A 38 8.99 1.39 -18.59
C ALA A 38 8.56 1.53 -20.06
N VAL A 39 8.60 2.76 -20.58
CA VAL A 39 8.37 3.04 -22.00
C VAL A 39 9.73 3.18 -22.67
N PRO A 40 10.11 2.26 -23.57
CA PRO A 40 11.38 2.38 -24.29
C PRO A 40 11.36 3.58 -25.24
N LEU A 41 12.54 4.12 -25.51
CA LEU A 41 12.72 5.20 -26.48
C LEU A 41 12.36 4.70 -27.89
N ILE A 42 11.58 5.48 -28.62
CA ILE A 42 11.31 5.22 -30.04
C ILE A 42 12.33 6.03 -30.86
N PRO A 43 13.21 5.38 -31.64
CA PRO A 43 14.20 6.07 -32.46
C PRO A 43 13.56 6.76 -33.67
N ASP A 44 14.19 7.85 -34.12
CA ASP A 44 13.82 8.62 -35.30
C ASP A 44 15.08 9.02 -36.09
N PRO A 45 15.29 8.52 -37.33
CA PRO A 45 14.38 7.66 -38.08
C PRO A 45 14.33 6.23 -37.53
N LEU A 46 13.14 5.63 -37.53
CA LEU A 46 12.94 4.23 -37.16
C LEU A 46 13.34 3.32 -38.33
N THR A 47 14.48 2.63 -38.22
CA THR A 47 14.86 1.60 -39.20
C THR A 47 14.17 0.26 -38.91
N TRP A 48 14.24 -0.68 -39.87
CA TRP A 48 13.71 -2.03 -39.64
C TRP A 48 14.47 -2.78 -38.53
N GLY A 49 15.79 -2.58 -38.43
CA GLY A 49 16.59 -3.16 -37.34
C GLY A 49 16.18 -2.62 -35.98
N ASP A 50 16.00 -1.29 -35.88
CA ASP A 50 15.52 -0.64 -34.66
C ASP A 50 14.12 -1.13 -34.26
N SER A 51 13.27 -1.48 -35.23
CA SER A 51 11.94 -2.02 -34.94
C SER A 51 12.01 -3.37 -34.22
N LEU A 52 12.99 -4.22 -34.55
CA LEU A 52 13.15 -5.51 -33.87
C LEU A 52 13.59 -5.32 -32.42
N GLU A 53 14.60 -4.48 -32.19
CA GLU A 53 15.08 -4.15 -30.85
C GLU A 53 13.99 -3.47 -30.01
N LEU A 54 13.24 -2.53 -30.60
CA LEU A 54 12.11 -1.89 -29.95
C LEU A 54 11.03 -2.91 -29.55
N ASN A 55 10.72 -3.89 -30.40
CA ASN A 55 9.76 -4.94 -30.06
C ASN A 55 10.26 -5.80 -28.89
N GLU A 56 11.55 -6.16 -28.86
CA GLU A 56 12.15 -6.88 -27.72
C GLU A 56 12.01 -6.07 -26.42
N HIS A 57 12.41 -4.80 -26.44
CA HIS A 57 12.31 -3.92 -25.27
C HIS A 57 10.87 -3.75 -24.79
N LEU A 58 9.90 -3.62 -25.71
CA LEU A 58 8.48 -3.53 -25.38
C LEU A 58 7.97 -4.82 -24.74
N LEU A 59 8.34 -5.98 -25.28
CA LEU A 59 7.94 -7.28 -24.73
C LEU A 59 8.50 -7.48 -23.32
N ASN A 60 9.77 -7.15 -23.09
CA ASN A 60 10.40 -7.23 -21.78
C ASN A 60 9.73 -6.29 -20.76
N ALA A 61 9.42 -5.05 -21.15
CA ALA A 61 8.71 -4.10 -20.29
C ALA A 61 7.30 -4.62 -19.92
N LEU A 62 6.57 -5.19 -20.89
CA LEU A 62 5.26 -5.79 -20.67
C LEU A 62 5.32 -7.00 -19.74
N GLU A 63 6.31 -7.87 -19.92
CA GLU A 63 6.53 -9.04 -19.05
C GLU A 63 6.77 -8.61 -17.61
N GLN A 64 7.70 -7.68 -17.39
CA GLN A 64 8.01 -7.16 -16.06
C GLN A 64 6.76 -6.54 -15.39
N CYS A 65 6.02 -5.71 -16.12
CA CYS A 65 4.78 -5.13 -15.60
C CYS A 65 3.72 -6.18 -15.23
N ASN A 66 3.59 -7.22 -16.05
CA ASN A 66 2.65 -8.30 -15.75
C ASN A 66 3.08 -9.08 -14.50
N HIS A 67 4.38 -9.28 -14.30
CA HIS A 67 4.94 -9.87 -13.09
C HIS A 67 4.63 -9.01 -11.85
N ASP A 68 4.85 -7.70 -11.92
CA ASP A 68 4.57 -6.78 -10.79
C ASP A 68 3.07 -6.77 -10.44
N LYS A 69 2.19 -6.75 -11.45
CA LYS A 69 0.74 -6.89 -11.26
C LYS A 69 0.35 -8.23 -10.64
N ALA A 70 1.03 -9.32 -11.00
CA ALA A 70 0.79 -10.63 -10.40
C ALA A 70 1.18 -10.65 -8.92
N ALA A 71 2.32 -10.06 -8.57
CA ALA A 71 2.78 -9.90 -7.20
C ALA A 71 1.80 -9.05 -6.36
N ILE A 72 1.31 -7.93 -6.91
CA ILE A 72 0.25 -7.12 -6.26
C ILE A 72 -0.99 -7.96 -5.99
N ARG A 73 -1.49 -8.68 -7.01
CA ARG A 73 -2.67 -9.54 -6.84
C ARG A 73 -2.46 -10.61 -5.78
N GLN A 74 -1.25 -11.15 -5.65
CA GLN A 74 -0.92 -12.10 -4.59
C GLN A 74 -0.99 -11.45 -3.21
N ILE A 75 -0.38 -10.28 -3.03
CA ILE A 75 -0.46 -9.53 -1.77
C ILE A 75 -1.91 -9.24 -1.39
N GLU A 76 -2.73 -8.78 -2.34
CA GLU A 76 -4.14 -8.49 -2.07
C GLU A 76 -4.96 -9.75 -1.75
N ARG A 77 -4.65 -10.89 -2.37
CA ARG A 77 -5.29 -12.17 -2.00
C ARG A 77 -4.93 -12.60 -0.58
N GLU A 78 -3.68 -12.43 -0.15
CA GLU A 78 -3.27 -12.75 1.22
C GLU A 78 -3.98 -11.87 2.26
N ARG A 79 -4.34 -10.62 1.92
CA ARG A 79 -5.12 -9.74 2.81
C ARG A 79 -6.60 -10.13 2.94
N GLN A 80 -7.12 -10.92 2.00
CA GLN A 80 -8.52 -11.37 1.99
C GLN A 80 -8.71 -12.72 2.71
N LYS A 81 -7.64 -13.38 3.11
CA LYS A 81 -7.68 -14.59 3.95
C LYS A 81 -7.96 -14.23 5.40
#